data_AF-A0AAD4M7T8-F1
#
_entry.id   AF-A0AAD4M7T8-F1
#
_cell.length_a   1.000
_cell.length_b   1.000
_cell.length_c   1.000
_cell.angle_alpha   90.00
_cell.angle_beta   90.00
_cell.angle_gamma   90.00
#
_symmetry.space_group_name_H-M   'P 1'
#
loop_
_entity.id
_entity.type
_entity.pdbx_description
1 polymer ?
#
loop_
_entity_poly.entity_id
_entity_poly.type
_entity_poly.pdbx_seq_one_letter_code
_entity_poly.pdbx_strand_id
1 'polypeptide(L)'
;MATTADNGVQSLNSGSAIEDRQSLVSSVQSQIDVLTDLSKRLQTLRQFPGGLLRSEHASGANQVLQVPPSSTLKGTFSKSIEDLRTLHVAAMEERVQEALRAAVESERRDGTEIEDPQGQESQERRRSPSPESPKPFLVFQHKVASPFPPLVGTLPLTLQDLPTYIREFNATHAKKMLLHIYLASGHESRKVSVPVVLRFLIPDVLRMFITLGHEEGVDGTASETSALMVESLTVFGSREKASASRNRAPLHSPYFQKPPHSQSEFIVFQKLSQWIVRALQSSPRVHVQGFMDMLVAYESLFLEKCSLCQRFLSAEGYLPPVARVRREDGAWEPQHATCVQN
;
A
#
# COMPACT_ATOMS: atom_id res chain seq x y z
N MET A 1 -41.43 -4.86 -89.76
CA MET A 1 -40.67 -4.42 -88.58
C MET A 1 -40.15 -5.66 -87.90
N ALA A 2 -38.85 -5.93 -88.05
CA ALA A 2 -38.18 -7.13 -87.57
C ALA A 2 -37.38 -6.78 -86.31
N THR A 3 -37.61 -7.51 -85.23
CA THR A 3 -36.89 -7.40 -83.96
C THR A 3 -35.97 -8.61 -83.82
N THR A 4 -34.67 -8.37 -83.96
CA THR A 4 -33.59 -9.31 -83.66
C THR A 4 -33.32 -9.32 -82.16
N ALA A 5 -33.52 -10.48 -81.53
CA ALA A 5 -33.14 -10.75 -80.15
C ALA A 5 -31.71 -11.30 -80.12
N ASP A 6 -30.81 -10.56 -79.48
CA ASP A 6 -29.41 -10.90 -79.30
C ASP A 6 -29.25 -11.65 -77.96
N ASN A 7 -28.97 -12.95 -78.02
CA ASN A 7 -28.74 -13.81 -76.85
C ASN A 7 -27.23 -13.90 -76.59
N GLY A 8 -26.70 -12.92 -75.86
CA GLY A 8 -25.33 -12.92 -75.36
C GLY A 8 -25.17 -13.83 -74.15
N VAL A 9 -24.61 -15.03 -74.36
CA VAL A 9 -24.18 -15.95 -73.30
C VAL A 9 -22.93 -15.35 -72.62
N GLN A 10 -23.12 -14.66 -71.50
CA GLN A 10 -22.02 -14.25 -70.62
C GLN A 10 -21.56 -15.45 -69.79
N SER A 11 -20.44 -16.04 -70.20
CA SER A 11 -19.66 -16.99 -69.40
C SER A 11 -19.15 -16.29 -68.13
N LEU A 12 -19.87 -16.49 -67.02
CA LEU A 12 -19.52 -15.95 -65.71
C LEU A 12 -18.16 -16.49 -65.24
N ASN A 13 -17.24 -15.56 -65.05
CA ASN A 13 -15.87 -15.76 -64.59
C ASN A 13 -15.86 -16.04 -63.06
N SER A 14 -16.43 -17.17 -62.64
CA SER A 14 -16.66 -17.49 -61.21
C SER A 14 -15.43 -18.04 -60.47
N GLY A 15 -14.28 -18.20 -61.14
CA GLY A 15 -13.05 -18.73 -60.54
C GLY A 15 -12.33 -17.74 -59.61
N SER A 16 -12.25 -16.45 -59.97
CA SER A 16 -11.43 -15.48 -59.23
C SER A 16 -12.00 -15.13 -57.85
N ALA A 17 -13.33 -15.14 -57.70
CA ALA A 17 -13.99 -14.77 -56.45
C ALA A 17 -13.78 -15.81 -55.31
N ILE A 18 -13.40 -17.04 -55.64
CA ILE A 18 -13.15 -18.09 -54.64
C ILE A 18 -11.73 -17.97 -54.08
N GLU A 19 -10.75 -17.67 -54.92
CA GLU A 19 -9.34 -17.48 -54.50
C GLU A 19 -9.19 -16.24 -53.60
N ASP A 20 -9.88 -15.14 -53.94
CA ASP A 20 -9.90 -13.92 -53.11
C ASP A 20 -10.53 -14.15 -51.73
N ARG A 21 -11.53 -15.03 -51.63
CA ARG A 21 -12.12 -15.38 -50.33
C ARG A 21 -11.18 -16.22 -49.47
N GLN A 22 -10.42 -17.13 -50.07
CA GLN A 22 -9.47 -17.97 -49.33
C GLN A 22 -8.29 -17.16 -48.79
N SER A 23 -7.80 -16.17 -49.55
CA SER A 23 -6.73 -15.27 -49.09
C SER A 23 -7.19 -14.40 -47.92
N LEU A 24 -8.42 -13.87 -47.98
CA LEU A 24 -9.03 -13.10 -46.89
C LEU A 24 -9.20 -13.93 -45.61
N VAL A 25 -9.72 -15.16 -45.72
CA VAL A 25 -9.89 -16.04 -44.56
C VAL A 25 -8.54 -16.35 -43.91
N SER A 26 -7.51 -16.61 -44.72
CA SER A 26 -6.15 -16.88 -44.22
C SER A 26 -5.57 -15.65 -43.50
N SER A 27 -5.79 -14.45 -44.04
CA SER A 27 -5.38 -13.20 -43.40
C SER A 27 -6.08 -12.97 -42.06
N VAL A 28 -7.40 -13.14 -42.00
CA VAL A 28 -8.17 -12.98 -40.76
C VAL A 28 -7.72 -13.99 -39.71
N GLN A 29 -7.51 -15.25 -40.09
CA GLN A 29 -7.02 -16.27 -39.17
C GLN A 29 -5.66 -15.88 -38.56
N SER A 30 -4.74 -15.39 -39.38
CA SER A 30 -3.43 -14.91 -38.89
C SER A 30 -3.56 -13.73 -37.91
N GLN A 31 -4.51 -12.82 -38.12
CA GLN A 31 -4.76 -11.70 -37.21
C GLN A 31 -5.32 -12.20 -35.87
N ILE A 32 -6.25 -13.17 -35.91
CA ILE A 32 -6.83 -13.80 -34.70
C ILE A 32 -5.74 -14.49 -33.88
N ASP A 33 -4.84 -15.22 -34.54
CA ASP A 33 -3.76 -15.93 -33.86
C ASP A 33 -2.80 -14.95 -33.14
N VAL A 34 -2.47 -13.83 -33.80
CA VAL A 34 -1.62 -12.76 -33.22
C VAL A 34 -2.28 -12.12 -32.00
N LEU A 35 -3.57 -11.77 -32.07
CA LEU A 35 -4.30 -11.17 -30.94
C LEU A 35 -4.51 -12.17 -29.79
N THR A 36 -4.70 -13.45 -30.10
CA THR A 36 -4.83 -14.52 -29.12
C THR A 36 -3.52 -14.72 -28.34
N ASP A 37 -2.36 -14.67 -29.02
CA ASP A 37 -1.07 -14.75 -28.35
C ASP A 37 -0.83 -13.56 -27.41
N LEU A 38 -1.16 -12.33 -27.85
CA LEU A 38 -1.06 -11.14 -27.01
C LEU A 38 -1.95 -11.25 -25.74
N SER A 39 -3.18 -11.75 -25.90
CA SER A 39 -4.11 -11.96 -24.78
C SER A 39 -3.58 -12.97 -23.76
N LYS A 40 -2.98 -14.08 -24.22
CA LYS A 40 -2.35 -15.07 -23.32
C LYS A 40 -1.21 -14.45 -22.51
N ARG A 41 -0.37 -13.61 -23.12
CA ARG A 41 0.71 -12.88 -22.43
C ARG A 41 0.17 -11.85 -21.42
N LEU A 42 -0.97 -11.21 -21.70
CA LEU A 42 -1.64 -10.33 -20.74
C LEU A 42 -2.24 -11.11 -19.56
N GLN A 43 -2.80 -12.30 -19.80
CA GLN A 43 -3.38 -13.12 -18.75
C GLN A 43 -2.32 -13.65 -17.77
N THR A 44 -1.13 -14.01 -18.25
CA THR A 44 -0.02 -14.38 -17.34
C THR A 44 0.36 -13.20 -16.45
N LEU A 45 0.31 -11.96 -16.97
CA LEU A 45 0.56 -10.73 -16.20
C LEU A 45 -0.56 -10.35 -15.22
N ARG A 46 -1.81 -10.80 -15.44
CA ARG A 46 -2.90 -10.60 -14.48
C ARG A 46 -2.83 -11.50 -13.25
N GLN A 47 -2.11 -12.62 -13.31
CA GLN A 47 -1.91 -13.49 -12.16
C GLN A 47 -0.93 -12.90 -11.13
N PHE A 48 -0.33 -11.75 -11.42
CA PHE A 48 0.57 -11.08 -10.50
C PHE A 48 -0.22 -10.46 -9.34
N PRO A 49 0.25 -10.62 -8.08
CA PRO A 49 -0.35 -9.94 -6.94
C PRO A 49 -0.41 -8.44 -7.22
N GLY A 50 -1.61 -7.86 -7.25
CA GLY A 50 -1.84 -6.44 -7.57
C GLY A 50 -1.07 -5.44 -6.68
N GLY A 51 -0.48 -5.92 -5.58
CA GLY A 51 0.46 -5.15 -4.75
C GLY A 51 1.78 -4.78 -5.45
N LEU A 52 2.18 -5.46 -6.53
CA LEU A 52 3.40 -5.13 -7.28
C LEU A 52 3.17 -4.11 -8.40
N LEU A 53 1.95 -4.03 -8.95
CA LEU A 53 1.60 -3.10 -10.03
C LEU A 53 1.22 -1.70 -9.52
N ARG A 54 1.05 -1.53 -8.20
CA ARG A 54 1.00 -0.22 -7.55
C ARG A 54 2.42 0.24 -7.25
N SER A 55 3.22 0.48 -8.28
CA SER A 55 4.58 1.00 -8.10
C SER A 55 4.75 2.37 -8.76
N GLU A 56 5.45 3.23 -8.02
CA GLU A 56 6.21 4.41 -8.45
C GLU A 56 5.50 5.73 -8.76
N HIS A 57 4.22 5.83 -9.10
CA HIS A 57 3.62 7.17 -9.36
C HIS A 57 3.17 7.90 -8.08
N ALA A 58 3.24 7.25 -6.93
CA ALA A 58 3.23 7.90 -5.61
C ALA A 58 4.64 7.98 -4.98
N SER A 59 5.69 7.79 -5.80
CA SER A 59 7.09 7.85 -5.38
C SER A 59 7.65 9.25 -5.55
N GLY A 60 7.46 10.09 -4.54
CA GLY A 60 8.55 10.96 -4.12
C GLY A 60 9.74 10.08 -3.71
N ALA A 61 10.96 10.52 -4.00
CA ALA A 61 12.19 9.73 -4.08
C ALA A 61 12.67 8.97 -2.80
N ASN A 62 11.83 8.74 -1.79
CA ASN A 62 12.25 8.28 -0.46
C ASN A 62 11.56 7.02 0.11
N GLN A 63 10.81 6.23 -0.67
CA GLN A 63 10.30 4.94 -0.17
C GLN A 63 11.33 3.80 -0.28
N VAL A 64 12.25 3.76 0.69
CA VAL A 64 13.13 2.62 0.94
C VAL A 64 12.39 1.58 1.80
N LEU A 65 11.52 0.78 1.18
CA LEU A 65 11.10 -0.52 1.73
C LEU A 65 12.22 -1.54 1.48
N GLN A 66 13.35 -1.41 2.21
CA GLN A 66 14.36 -2.46 2.31
C GLN A 66 14.02 -3.40 3.46
N VAL A 67 13.07 -4.30 3.24
CA VAL A 67 13.33 -5.68 3.65
C VAL A 67 14.26 -6.22 2.58
N PRO A 68 15.48 -6.70 2.87
CA PRO A 68 16.30 -7.34 1.85
C PRO A 68 15.43 -8.45 1.27
N PRO A 69 15.05 -8.40 -0.02
CA PRO A 69 14.33 -9.49 -0.61
C PRO A 69 15.22 -10.70 -0.38
N SER A 70 14.69 -11.70 0.30
CA SER A 70 15.24 -13.05 0.27
C SER A 70 15.65 -13.28 -1.19
N SER A 71 16.87 -13.74 -1.45
CA SER A 71 17.44 -13.79 -2.81
C SER A 71 16.50 -14.43 -3.86
N THR A 72 15.55 -15.25 -3.42
CA THR A 72 14.42 -15.78 -4.18
C THR A 72 13.43 -14.74 -4.74
N LEU A 73 13.08 -13.68 -4.01
CA LEU A 73 12.14 -12.63 -4.46
C LEU A 73 12.75 -11.70 -5.52
N LYS A 74 14.07 -11.49 -5.47
CA LYS A 74 14.79 -10.70 -6.48
C LYS A 74 14.70 -11.36 -7.87
N GLY A 75 14.81 -12.68 -7.92
CA GLY A 75 14.68 -13.45 -9.16
C GLY A 75 13.27 -13.35 -9.77
N THR A 76 12.23 -13.49 -8.95
CA THR A 76 10.84 -13.41 -9.45
C THR A 76 10.47 -12.00 -9.91
N PHE A 77 10.93 -10.96 -9.21
CA PHE A 77 10.65 -9.58 -9.59
C PHE A 77 11.41 -9.17 -10.86
N SER A 78 12.70 -9.52 -10.97
CA SER A 78 13.47 -9.24 -12.18
C SER A 78 12.86 -9.93 -13.40
N LYS A 79 12.39 -11.18 -13.24
CA LYS A 79 11.67 -11.89 -14.30
C LYS A 79 10.38 -11.16 -14.68
N SER A 80 9.61 -10.67 -13.71
CA SER A 80 8.36 -9.95 -13.98
C SER A 80 8.54 -8.63 -14.74
N ILE A 81 9.60 -7.88 -14.44
CA ILE A 81 9.95 -6.67 -15.18
C ILE A 81 10.33 -7.02 -16.62
N GLU A 82 11.09 -8.10 -16.81
CA GLU A 82 11.49 -8.55 -18.14
C GLU A 82 10.29 -9.06 -18.96
N ASP A 83 9.35 -9.76 -18.31
CA ASP A 83 8.09 -10.20 -18.93
C ASP A 83 7.23 -8.98 -19.35
N LEU A 84 7.17 -7.93 -18.51
CA LEU A 84 6.49 -6.65 -18.85
C LEU A 84 7.14 -5.93 -20.03
N ARG A 85 8.47 -5.87 -20.08
CA ARG A 85 9.21 -5.28 -21.22
C ARG A 85 8.96 -6.07 -22.49
N THR A 86 9.00 -7.40 -22.40
CA THR A 86 8.74 -8.30 -23.54
C THR A 86 7.31 -8.13 -24.05
N LEU A 87 6.33 -7.98 -23.16
CA LEU A 87 4.95 -7.65 -23.54
C LEU A 87 4.89 -6.29 -24.23
N HIS A 88 5.53 -5.25 -23.68
CA HIS A 88 5.53 -3.93 -24.28
C HIS A 88 6.10 -3.95 -25.71
N VAL A 89 7.22 -4.64 -25.93
CA VAL A 89 7.82 -4.80 -27.26
C VAL A 89 6.87 -5.55 -28.20
N ALA A 90 6.26 -6.65 -27.75
CA ALA A 90 5.30 -7.42 -28.54
C ALA A 90 4.04 -6.60 -28.88
N ALA A 91 3.54 -5.81 -27.94
CA ALA A 91 2.40 -4.93 -28.16
C ALA A 91 2.72 -3.83 -29.19
N MET A 92 3.98 -3.38 -29.29
CA MET A 92 4.44 -2.38 -30.26
C MET A 92 4.80 -2.99 -31.62
N GLU A 93 4.74 -4.31 -31.79
CA GLU A 93 5.04 -4.96 -33.06
C GLU A 93 4.02 -4.59 -34.14
N GLU A 94 4.50 -4.30 -35.35
CA GLU A 94 3.67 -3.79 -36.45
C GLU A 94 2.51 -4.73 -36.79
N ARG A 95 2.74 -6.05 -36.74
CA ARG A 95 1.71 -7.08 -36.99
C ARG A 95 0.58 -7.04 -35.97
N VAL A 96 0.90 -6.80 -34.70
CA VAL A 96 -0.08 -6.66 -33.62
C VAL A 96 -0.87 -5.36 -33.81
N GLN A 97 -0.17 -4.27 -34.11
CA GLN A 97 -0.81 -2.96 -34.35
C GLN A 97 -1.69 -2.96 -35.61
N GLU A 98 -1.31 -3.70 -36.65
CA GLU A 98 -2.11 -3.89 -37.85
C GLU A 98 -3.33 -4.77 -37.58
N ALA A 99 -3.16 -5.89 -36.86
CA ALA A 99 -4.28 -6.74 -36.44
C ALA A 99 -5.28 -5.98 -35.54
N LEU A 100 -4.80 -5.14 -34.61
CA LEU A 100 -5.66 -4.28 -33.79
C LEU A 100 -6.40 -3.24 -34.61
N ARG A 101 -5.73 -2.57 -35.57
CA ARG A 101 -6.38 -1.63 -36.48
C ARG A 101 -7.42 -2.31 -37.37
N ALA A 102 -7.09 -3.50 -37.89
CA ALA A 102 -8.01 -4.29 -38.70
C ALA A 102 -9.23 -4.74 -37.89
N ALA A 103 -9.05 -5.13 -36.62
CA ALA A 103 -10.15 -5.47 -35.72
C ALA A 103 -11.09 -4.27 -35.47
N VAL A 104 -10.53 -3.08 -35.17
CA VAL A 104 -11.32 -1.84 -34.97
C VAL A 104 -12.07 -1.44 -36.25
N GLU A 105 -11.43 -1.56 -37.41
CA GLU A 105 -12.08 -1.27 -38.69
C GLU A 105 -13.17 -2.31 -39.03
N SER A 106 -12.95 -3.57 -38.69
CA SER A 106 -13.95 -4.63 -38.83
C SER A 106 -15.16 -4.37 -37.94
N GLU A 107 -14.94 -4.02 -36.67
CA GLU A 107 -15.99 -3.62 -35.72
C GLU A 107 -16.79 -2.43 -36.25
N ARG A 108 -16.12 -1.42 -36.82
CA ARG A 108 -16.78 -0.25 -37.42
C ARG A 108 -17.63 -0.59 -38.65
N ARG A 109 -17.21 -1.59 -39.45
CA ARG A 109 -17.94 -2.05 -40.64
C ARG A 109 -19.08 -2.99 -40.30
N ASP A 110 -18.94 -3.74 -39.23
CA ASP A 110 -19.98 -4.58 -38.68
C ASP A 110 -21.01 -3.69 -37.99
N GLY A 111 -21.82 -2.99 -38.80
CA GLY A 111 -22.93 -2.16 -38.34
C GLY A 111 -24.05 -2.96 -37.66
N THR A 112 -23.83 -4.25 -37.45
CA THR A 112 -24.61 -5.04 -36.51
C THR A 112 -24.06 -4.70 -35.13
N GLU A 113 -24.79 -3.86 -34.38
CA GLU A 113 -24.56 -3.70 -32.94
C GLU A 113 -24.84 -5.06 -32.27
N ILE A 114 -23.91 -6.01 -32.38
CA ILE A 114 -23.84 -7.15 -31.50
C ILE A 114 -23.40 -6.53 -30.18
N GLU A 115 -24.37 -6.08 -29.40
CA GLU A 115 -24.16 -5.59 -28.04
C GLU A 115 -23.32 -6.64 -27.31
N ASP A 116 -22.06 -6.28 -27.03
CA ASP A 116 -21.17 -7.13 -26.24
C ASP A 116 -21.88 -7.41 -24.91
N PRO A 117 -22.24 -8.66 -24.59
CA PRO A 117 -22.98 -8.97 -23.37
C PRO A 117 -22.20 -8.61 -22.11
N GLN A 118 -20.89 -8.32 -22.21
CA GLN A 118 -20.11 -7.76 -21.09
C GLN A 118 -20.45 -6.28 -20.80
N GLY A 119 -21.00 -5.53 -21.76
CA GLY A 119 -21.52 -4.19 -21.57
C GLY A 119 -22.85 -4.14 -20.82
N GLN A 120 -23.70 -5.17 -20.97
CA GLN A 120 -24.96 -5.25 -20.24
C GLN A 120 -24.76 -5.50 -18.74
N GLU A 121 -23.69 -6.17 -18.30
CA GLU A 121 -23.39 -6.33 -16.87
C GLU A 121 -23.06 -4.99 -16.18
N SER A 122 -22.53 -4.03 -16.95
CA SER A 122 -22.33 -2.64 -16.48
C SER A 122 -23.58 -1.77 -16.60
N GLN A 123 -24.53 -2.10 -17.48
CA GLN A 123 -25.83 -1.41 -17.57
C GLN A 123 -26.90 -1.98 -16.62
N GLU A 124 -26.81 -3.23 -16.17
CA GLU A 124 -27.68 -3.73 -15.09
C GLU A 124 -27.39 -3.03 -13.75
N ARG A 125 -26.19 -2.46 -13.58
CA ARG A 125 -25.88 -1.51 -12.50
C ARG A 125 -26.49 -0.11 -12.68
N ARG A 126 -27.11 0.16 -13.84
CA ARG A 126 -27.86 1.41 -14.13
C ARG A 126 -29.37 1.23 -14.15
N ARG A 127 -29.91 0.06 -13.76
CA ARG A 127 -31.28 0.05 -13.25
C ARG A 127 -31.29 0.99 -12.05
N SER A 128 -32.17 2.00 -12.07
CA SER A 128 -32.47 2.77 -10.87
C SER A 128 -32.68 1.75 -9.75
N PRO A 129 -31.92 1.82 -8.64
CA PRO A 129 -32.09 0.85 -7.57
C PRO A 129 -33.58 0.75 -7.29
N SER A 130 -34.15 -0.46 -7.42
CA SER A 130 -35.55 -0.71 -7.07
C SER A 130 -35.81 0.01 -5.74
N PRO A 131 -36.93 0.73 -5.56
CA PRO A 131 -37.16 1.54 -4.36
C PRO A 131 -37.03 0.76 -3.04
N GLU A 132 -37.04 -0.58 -3.08
CA GLU A 132 -36.82 -1.49 -1.94
C GLU A 132 -35.41 -2.10 -1.86
N SER A 133 -34.52 -1.85 -2.82
CA SER A 133 -33.13 -2.32 -2.78
C SER A 133 -32.30 -1.33 -1.97
N PRO A 134 -31.63 -1.76 -0.88
CA PRO A 134 -30.87 -0.86 -0.02
C PRO A 134 -29.85 -0.11 -0.87
N LYS A 135 -30.00 1.22 -0.96
CA LYS A 135 -29.10 2.09 -1.71
C LYS A 135 -27.66 1.71 -1.34
N PRO A 136 -26.74 1.52 -2.30
CA PRO A 136 -25.34 1.25 -2.00
C PRO A 136 -24.90 2.31 -1.01
N PHE A 137 -24.53 1.86 0.20
CA PHE A 137 -24.23 2.75 1.30
C PHE A 137 -23.30 3.83 0.77
N LEU A 138 -23.77 5.08 0.77
CA LEU A 138 -22.90 6.21 0.53
C LEU A 138 -21.71 5.98 1.43
N VAL A 139 -20.51 5.91 0.86
CA VAL A 139 -19.29 5.81 1.65
C VAL A 139 -19.30 7.08 2.49
N PHE A 140 -19.84 6.97 3.70
CA PHE A 140 -19.85 8.03 4.66
C PHE A 140 -18.38 8.31 4.86
N GLN A 141 -17.91 9.38 4.23
CA GLN A 141 -16.66 10.00 4.60
C GLN A 141 -16.94 10.56 5.98
N HIS A 142 -16.93 9.69 6.98
CA HIS A 142 -16.86 10.10 8.37
C HIS A 142 -15.67 11.03 8.38
N LYS A 143 -15.95 12.32 8.57
CA LYS A 143 -14.95 13.35 8.73
C LYS A 143 -14.35 13.07 10.10
N VAL A 144 -13.55 12.01 10.18
CA VAL A 144 -12.88 11.58 11.41
C VAL A 144 -11.99 12.75 11.73
N ALA A 145 -12.30 13.45 12.83
CA ALA A 145 -11.47 14.53 13.31
C ALA A 145 -10.03 14.01 13.39
N SER A 146 -9.09 14.74 12.80
CA SER A 146 -7.67 14.39 12.85
C SER A 146 -7.30 14.13 14.31
N PRO A 147 -6.74 12.95 14.65
CA PRO A 147 -6.31 12.66 16.02
C PRO A 147 -5.13 13.55 16.46
N PHE A 148 -4.54 14.30 15.51
CA PHE A 148 -3.47 15.26 15.74
C PHE A 148 -4.01 16.69 15.49
N PRO A 149 -4.39 17.44 16.53
CA PRO A 149 -4.61 18.88 16.44
C PRO A 149 -3.34 19.63 16.02
N PRO A 150 -3.48 20.83 15.47
CA PRO A 150 -2.35 21.72 15.22
C PRO A 150 -1.63 22.04 16.55
N LEU A 151 -0.30 22.19 16.50
CA LEU A 151 0.49 22.63 17.65
C LEU A 151 0.08 24.07 18.02
N VAL A 152 -0.65 24.24 19.12
CA VAL A 152 -1.01 25.56 19.66
C VAL A 152 -0.04 25.87 20.79
N GLY A 153 0.79 26.91 20.63
CA GLY A 153 1.65 27.44 21.70
C GLY A 153 3.03 26.79 21.85
N THR A 154 3.33 25.72 21.13
CA THR A 154 4.68 25.10 21.11
C THR A 154 5.36 25.35 19.77
N LEU A 155 6.62 25.76 19.82
CA LEU A 155 7.44 25.91 18.61
C LEU A 155 7.62 24.52 17.95
N PRO A 156 7.42 24.42 16.63
CA PRO A 156 7.65 23.18 15.90
C PRO A 156 9.10 22.72 16.04
N LEU A 157 9.30 21.43 16.27
CA LEU A 157 10.64 20.85 16.38
C LEU A 157 11.41 20.98 15.06
N THR A 158 12.56 21.65 15.12
CA THR A 158 13.47 21.80 13.97
C THR A 158 14.54 20.71 13.96
N LEU A 159 15.29 20.62 12.85
CA LEU A 159 16.41 19.71 12.72
C LEU A 159 17.54 19.99 13.74
N GLN A 160 17.76 21.26 14.07
CA GLN A 160 18.80 21.68 15.01
C GLN A 160 18.45 21.31 16.46
N ASP A 161 17.16 21.33 16.80
CA ASP A 161 16.65 21.03 18.15
C ASP A 161 16.52 19.52 18.42
N LEU A 162 16.46 18.70 17.37
CA LEU A 162 16.21 17.27 17.44
C LEU A 162 17.16 16.51 18.40
N PRO A 163 18.48 16.73 18.42
CA PRO A 163 19.37 16.05 19.37
C PRO A 163 19.10 16.41 20.83
N THR A 164 18.69 17.65 21.11
CA THR A 164 18.33 18.09 22.46
C THR A 164 17.03 17.45 22.89
N TYR A 165 16.01 17.48 22.03
CA TYR A 165 14.74 16.80 22.25
C TYR A 165 14.91 15.31 22.55
N ILE A 166 15.75 14.59 21.79
CA ILE A 166 16.00 13.16 22.02
C ILE A 166 16.66 12.90 23.39
N ARG A 167 17.56 13.79 23.84
CA ARG A 167 18.20 13.66 25.16
C ARG A 167 17.18 13.87 26.28
N GLU A 168 16.32 14.88 26.18
CA GLU A 168 15.26 15.16 27.13
C GLU A 168 14.22 14.03 27.17
N PHE A 169 13.82 13.54 26.00
CA PHE A 169 12.94 12.40 25.85
C PHE A 169 13.48 11.18 26.58
N ASN A 170 14.74 10.82 26.32
CA ASN A 170 15.36 9.66 26.97
C ASN A 170 15.59 9.90 28.46
N ALA A 171 15.94 11.11 28.90
CA ALA A 171 16.07 11.41 30.33
C ALA A 171 14.75 11.16 31.08
N THR A 172 13.62 11.45 30.43
CA THR A 172 12.27 11.28 31.00
C THR A 172 11.78 9.82 30.89
N HIS A 173 12.00 9.16 29.75
CA HIS A 173 11.35 7.88 29.42
C HIS A 173 12.29 6.65 29.34
N ALA A 174 13.61 6.78 29.55
CA ALA A 174 14.61 5.73 29.26
C ALA A 174 14.33 4.33 29.83
N LYS A 175 13.56 4.24 30.94
CA LYS A 175 13.23 2.95 31.56
C LYS A 175 12.19 2.15 30.78
N LYS A 176 11.32 2.82 30.02
CA LYS A 176 10.14 2.22 29.38
C LYS A 176 10.14 2.40 27.87
N MET A 177 10.80 3.44 27.36
CA MET A 177 10.88 3.74 25.94
C MET A 177 12.27 4.29 25.62
N LEU A 178 12.73 4.06 24.39
CA LEU A 178 13.99 4.60 23.91
C LEU A 178 13.81 5.23 22.54
N LEU A 179 14.43 6.38 22.34
CA LEU A 179 14.46 7.11 21.09
C LEU A 179 15.91 7.39 20.69
N HIS A 180 16.30 7.04 19.47
CA HIS A 180 17.65 7.29 18.98
C HIS A 180 17.63 7.71 17.51
N ILE A 181 18.60 8.51 17.07
CA ILE A 181 18.84 8.71 15.64
C ILE A 181 19.46 7.43 15.09
N TYR A 182 18.87 6.87 14.05
CA TYR A 182 19.40 5.72 13.34
C TYR A 182 20.32 6.19 12.22
N LEU A 183 21.61 5.89 12.35
CA LEU A 183 22.60 6.10 11.30
C LEU A 183 22.98 4.74 10.72
N ALA A 184 22.94 4.62 9.40
CA ALA A 184 23.42 3.42 8.73
C ALA A 184 24.91 3.24 9.00
N SER A 185 25.31 2.01 9.35
CA SER A 185 26.71 1.66 9.61
C SER A 185 27.56 2.02 8.39
N GLY A 186 28.54 2.91 8.56
CA GLY A 186 29.42 3.39 7.48
C GLY A 186 29.30 4.89 7.17
N HIS A 187 28.28 5.59 7.69
CA HIS A 187 28.22 7.05 7.62
C HIS A 187 28.81 7.67 8.89
N GLU A 188 30.10 8.04 8.84
CA GLU A 188 30.78 8.73 9.95
C GLU A 188 30.49 10.24 9.99
N SER A 189 29.79 10.77 8.99
CA SER A 189 29.41 12.18 8.97
C SER A 189 28.39 12.48 10.06
N ARG A 190 28.83 13.14 11.14
CA ARG A 190 27.98 13.62 12.26
C ARG A 190 26.94 14.67 11.87
N LYS A 191 26.94 15.14 10.63
CA LYS A 191 25.94 16.10 10.13
C LYS A 191 24.65 15.35 9.84
N VAL A 192 23.63 15.62 10.64
CA VAL A 192 22.28 15.07 10.44
C VAL A 192 21.61 15.89 9.33
N SER A 193 21.20 15.23 8.25
CA SER A 193 20.45 15.83 7.14
C SER A 193 19.15 15.06 6.91
N VAL A 194 18.11 15.74 6.40
CA VAL A 194 16.84 15.11 6.03
C VAL A 194 17.01 14.30 4.74
N PRO A 195 16.42 13.09 4.62
CA PRO A 195 15.54 12.43 5.59
C PRO A 195 16.27 11.89 6.82
N VAL A 196 15.71 12.17 8.02
CA VAL A 196 16.26 11.66 9.28
C VAL A 196 15.46 10.44 9.72
N VAL A 197 16.13 9.34 10.02
CA VAL A 197 15.46 8.14 10.56
C VAL A 197 15.63 8.09 12.06
N LEU A 198 14.52 8.14 12.80
CA LEU A 198 14.48 7.89 14.23
C LEU A 198 14.14 6.43 14.50
N ARG A 199 14.86 5.81 15.43
CA ARG A 199 14.54 4.50 15.98
C ARG A 199 13.86 4.67 17.32
N PHE A 200 12.59 4.31 17.39
CA PHE A 200 11.79 4.25 18.60
C PHE A 200 11.63 2.80 19.06
N LEU A 201 11.66 2.56 20.38
CA LEU A 201 11.58 1.23 20.96
C LEU A 201 10.64 1.23 22.17
N ILE A 202 9.65 0.34 22.14
CA ILE A 202 8.93 -0.16 23.32
C ILE A 202 9.50 -1.55 23.62
N PRO A 203 10.22 -1.75 24.74
CA PRO A 203 10.80 -3.03 25.11
C PRO A 203 9.80 -4.17 24.98
N ASP A 204 10.26 -5.29 24.41
CA ASP A 204 9.51 -6.54 24.23
C ASP A 204 8.20 -6.46 23.40
N VAL A 205 7.80 -5.27 22.93
CA VAL A 205 6.61 -5.10 22.08
C VAL A 205 6.96 -4.65 20.66
N LEU A 206 7.61 -3.50 20.52
CA LEU A 206 7.64 -2.75 19.26
C LEU A 206 9.00 -2.10 19.02
N ARG A 207 9.54 -2.26 17.82
CA ARG A 207 10.62 -1.43 17.30
C ARG A 207 10.14 -0.70 16.06
N MET A 208 10.21 0.61 16.07
CA MET A 208 9.76 1.45 14.96
C MET A 208 10.92 2.28 14.43
N PHE A 209 10.98 2.42 13.11
CA PHE A 209 11.85 3.35 12.39
C PHE A 209 10.94 4.40 11.77
N ILE A 210 11.08 5.64 12.22
CA ILE A 210 10.26 6.79 11.83
C ILE A 210 11.13 7.65 10.91
N THR A 211 10.72 7.81 9.66
CA THR A 211 11.40 8.68 8.71
C THR A 211 10.80 10.08 8.81
N LEU A 212 11.66 11.06 9.04
CA LEU A 212 11.32 12.47 9.18
C LEU A 212 11.68 13.23 7.92
N GLY A 213 10.72 14.00 7.43
CA GLY A 213 10.85 14.96 6.34
C GLY A 213 10.73 16.40 6.84
N HIS A 214 11.01 17.35 5.95
CA HIS A 214 10.55 18.73 6.14
C HIS A 214 9.15 18.88 5.55
N GLU A 215 8.39 19.85 6.03
CA GLU A 215 7.22 20.32 5.30
C GLU A 215 7.68 20.84 3.92
N GLU A 216 7.14 20.28 2.85
CA GLU A 216 7.39 20.75 1.49
C GLU A 216 6.81 22.16 1.35
N GLY A 217 7.66 23.17 1.48
CA GLY A 217 7.33 24.56 1.16
C GLY A 217 7.04 24.72 -0.33
N VAL A 218 6.22 25.72 -0.68
CA VAL A 218 5.79 26.02 -2.05
C VAL A 218 6.98 26.19 -3.02
N ASP A 219 8.13 26.62 -2.50
CA ASP A 219 9.34 26.92 -3.29
C ASP A 219 10.33 25.75 -3.39
N GLY A 220 10.03 24.59 -2.80
CA GLY A 220 10.90 23.40 -2.83
C GLY A 220 12.27 23.56 -2.16
N THR A 221 12.57 24.73 -1.58
CA THR A 221 13.80 25.00 -0.84
C THR A 221 13.61 24.64 0.64
N ALA A 222 14.12 23.48 1.03
CA ALA A 222 14.08 23.04 2.43
C ALA A 222 14.99 23.92 3.28
N SER A 223 14.41 24.81 4.09
CA SER A 223 15.15 25.56 5.11
C SER A 223 15.43 24.65 6.31
N GLU A 224 16.62 24.74 6.93
CA GLU A 224 16.94 24.02 8.18
C GLU A 224 16.01 24.39 9.35
N THR A 225 15.30 25.53 9.22
CA THR A 225 14.32 26.02 10.19
C THR A 225 12.92 25.45 9.99
N SER A 226 12.72 24.60 8.98
CA SER A 226 11.40 24.01 8.69
C SER A 226 11.02 22.98 9.76
N ALA A 227 9.74 22.92 10.09
CA ALA A 227 9.21 21.95 11.03
C ALA A 227 9.44 20.52 10.53
N LEU A 228 9.89 19.64 11.43
CA LEU A 228 10.01 18.21 11.13
C LEU A 228 8.64 17.54 11.14
N MET A 229 8.37 16.78 10.08
CA MET A 229 7.14 16.05 9.84
C MET A 229 7.43 14.55 9.74
N VAL A 230 6.49 13.71 10.19
CA VAL A 230 6.57 12.27 9.99
C VAL A 230 6.16 11.94 8.56
N GLU A 231 7.10 11.46 7.75
CA GLU A 231 6.86 11.11 6.34
C GLU A 231 6.40 9.67 6.21
N SER A 232 7.11 8.75 6.88
CA SER A 232 6.80 7.34 6.86
C SER A 232 7.28 6.64 8.12
N LEU A 233 6.76 5.44 8.36
CA LEU A 233 7.22 4.59 9.45
C LEU A 233 7.31 3.13 9.00
N THR A 234 8.27 2.43 9.57
CA THR A 234 8.42 0.97 9.44
C THR A 234 8.45 0.36 10.83
N VAL A 235 7.63 -0.66 11.06
CA VAL A 235 7.45 -1.24 12.38
C VAL A 235 7.82 -2.72 12.36
N PHE A 236 8.56 -3.13 13.37
CA PHE A 236 9.00 -4.49 13.60
C PHE A 236 8.55 -4.94 14.99
N GLY A 237 7.99 -6.14 15.05
CA GLY A 237 7.72 -6.78 16.33
C GLY A 237 9.03 -7.15 16.99
N SER A 238 9.02 -7.18 18.32
CA SER A 238 9.97 -7.98 19.05
C SER A 238 9.79 -9.41 18.58
N ARG A 239 10.60 -9.84 17.61
CA ARG A 239 10.61 -11.24 17.20
C ARG A 239 10.83 -12.00 18.49
N GLU A 240 9.88 -12.86 18.86
CA GLU A 240 10.01 -13.74 20.02
C GLU A 240 11.36 -14.39 19.85
N LYS A 241 12.36 -13.87 20.57
CA LYS A 241 13.66 -14.50 20.59
C LYS A 241 13.34 -15.73 21.40
N ALA A 242 13.01 -16.82 20.68
CA ALA A 242 13.02 -18.15 21.21
C ALA A 242 14.22 -18.17 22.14
N SER A 243 13.96 -18.35 23.43
CA SER A 243 14.91 -18.20 24.53
C SER A 243 16.06 -19.22 24.45
N ALA A 244 16.29 -19.80 23.28
CA ALA A 244 17.07 -20.96 22.95
C ALA A 244 18.45 -20.63 22.36
N SER A 245 18.82 -19.37 22.09
CA SER A 245 20.14 -19.09 21.50
C SER A 245 20.79 -17.80 21.98
N ARG A 246 21.08 -17.74 23.28
CA ARG A 246 22.25 -17.03 23.81
C ARG A 246 23.02 -18.00 24.71
N ASN A 247 23.75 -18.93 24.10
CA ASN A 247 24.75 -19.78 24.76
C ASN A 247 26.00 -19.01 25.25
N ARG A 248 25.86 -17.75 25.71
CA ARG A 248 26.95 -16.99 26.32
C ARG A 248 26.42 -16.15 27.49
N ALA A 249 26.15 -16.85 28.60
CA ALA A 249 26.57 -16.52 29.97
C ALA A 249 25.59 -17.23 30.95
N PRO A 250 26.04 -18.25 31.68
CA PRO A 250 25.26 -18.88 32.72
C PRO A 250 25.47 -18.11 34.03
N LEU A 251 24.54 -17.24 34.40
CA LEU A 251 24.37 -16.86 35.80
C LEU A 251 22.88 -16.57 36.05
N HIS A 252 22.28 -17.52 36.76
CA HIS A 252 20.95 -17.52 37.36
C HIS A 252 20.08 -16.28 37.16
N SER A 253 19.21 -16.31 36.14
CA SER A 253 17.92 -15.62 36.23
C SER A 253 16.81 -16.62 35.91
N PRO A 254 16.22 -17.28 36.92
CA PRO A 254 15.21 -18.31 36.75
C PRO A 254 13.82 -17.80 36.32
N TYR A 255 13.69 -16.53 35.90
CA TYR A 255 12.38 -15.86 35.79
C TYR A 255 11.89 -15.53 34.37
N PHE A 256 12.57 -15.91 33.28
CA PHE A 256 12.15 -15.49 31.92
C PHE A 256 12.21 -16.56 30.83
N GLN A 257 11.72 -17.78 31.12
CA GLN A 257 11.18 -18.64 30.07
C GLN A 257 9.67 -18.42 30.03
N LYS A 258 9.20 -17.62 29.06
CA LYS A 258 7.76 -17.48 28.81
C LYS A 258 7.24 -18.85 28.39
N PRO A 259 6.19 -19.38 29.06
CA PRO A 259 5.65 -20.67 28.70
C PRO A 259 5.10 -20.64 27.27
N PRO A 260 5.10 -21.77 26.55
CA PRO A 260 4.63 -21.86 25.16
C PRO A 260 3.15 -21.48 24.96
N HIS A 261 2.39 -21.35 26.05
CA HIS A 261 0.99 -20.92 26.08
C HIS A 261 0.82 -19.46 26.54
N SER A 262 1.90 -18.75 26.87
CA SER A 262 1.83 -17.31 27.13
C SER A 262 1.41 -16.65 25.82
N GLN A 263 0.26 -15.98 25.81
CA GLN A 263 -0.22 -15.26 24.63
C GLN A 263 0.89 -14.35 24.11
N SER A 264 1.13 -14.43 22.79
CA SER A 264 2.31 -13.88 22.17
C SER A 264 2.29 -12.36 22.24
N GLU A 265 3.40 -11.75 22.64
CA GLU A 265 3.62 -10.30 22.47
C GLU A 265 3.42 -9.87 21.01
N PHE A 266 3.50 -10.83 20.09
CA PHE A 266 3.15 -10.68 18.70
C PHE A 266 1.72 -10.17 18.45
N ILE A 267 0.69 -10.62 19.20
CA ILE A 267 -0.67 -10.12 18.96
C ILE A 267 -0.82 -8.65 19.41
N VAL A 268 -0.18 -8.30 20.53
CA VAL A 268 -0.10 -6.91 21.01
C VAL A 268 0.61 -6.05 19.98
N PHE A 269 1.77 -6.50 19.49
CA PHE A 269 2.51 -5.88 18.40
C PHE A 269 1.64 -5.67 17.15
N GLN A 270 0.95 -6.72 16.68
CA GLN A 270 0.15 -6.67 15.47
C GLN A 270 -0.97 -5.64 15.59
N LYS A 271 -1.68 -5.62 16.73
CA LYS A 271 -2.77 -4.67 16.95
C LYS A 271 -2.28 -3.25 17.18
N LEU A 272 -1.20 -3.08 17.94
CA LEU A 272 -0.58 -1.77 18.17
C LEU A 272 -0.05 -1.15 16.87
N SER A 273 0.67 -1.92 16.06
CA SER A 273 1.17 -1.44 14.77
C SER A 273 0.05 -1.06 13.80
N GLN A 274 -1.03 -1.85 13.75
CA GLN A 274 -2.24 -1.51 12.98
C GLN A 274 -2.86 -0.18 13.43
N TRP A 275 -2.95 0.05 14.73
CA TRP A 275 -3.49 1.30 15.27
C TRP A 275 -2.61 2.51 14.98
N ILE A 276 -1.29 2.39 15.16
CA ILE A 276 -0.34 3.48 14.85
C ILE A 276 -0.40 3.85 13.36
N VAL A 277 -0.42 2.84 12.47
CA VAL A 277 -0.54 3.07 11.02
C VAL A 277 -1.87 3.75 10.68
N ARG A 278 -2.98 3.31 11.27
CA ARG A 278 -4.29 3.94 11.05
C ARG A 278 -4.31 5.39 11.51
N ALA A 279 -3.73 5.69 12.67
CA ALA A 279 -3.63 7.06 13.18
C ALA A 279 -2.83 7.94 12.21
N LEU A 280 -1.67 7.48 11.73
CA LEU A 280 -0.86 8.22 10.77
C LEU A 280 -1.58 8.40 9.41
N GLN A 281 -2.28 7.37 8.92
CA GLN A 281 -3.05 7.45 7.68
C GLN A 281 -4.20 8.45 7.74
N SER A 282 -4.80 8.65 8.93
CA SER A 282 -5.86 9.65 9.10
C SER A 282 -5.36 11.09 9.01
N SER A 283 -4.04 11.30 9.22
CA SER A 283 -3.40 12.62 9.17
C SER A 283 -2.00 12.47 8.56
N PRO A 284 -1.84 12.52 7.23
CA PRO A 284 -0.55 12.23 6.59
C PRO A 284 0.55 13.27 6.89
N ARG A 285 0.18 14.42 7.47
CA ARG A 285 1.10 15.50 7.83
C ARG A 285 1.09 15.71 9.34
N VAL A 286 1.72 14.80 10.09
CA VAL A 286 1.86 14.92 11.56
C VAL A 286 3.22 15.48 11.92
N HIS A 287 3.24 16.50 12.78
CA HIS A 287 4.47 16.98 13.40
C HIS A 287 5.08 15.94 14.33
N VAL A 288 6.41 15.89 14.38
CA VAL A 288 7.14 14.90 15.20
C VAL A 288 6.72 14.94 16.66
N GLN A 289 6.58 16.12 17.26
CA GLN A 289 6.17 16.27 18.65
C GLN A 289 4.81 15.62 18.92
N GLY A 290 3.78 15.95 18.13
CA GLY A 290 2.44 15.38 18.31
C GLY A 290 2.38 13.86 18.09
N PHE A 291 3.20 13.34 17.18
CA PHE A 291 3.34 11.90 16.99
C PHE A 291 4.05 11.24 18.18
N MET A 292 5.12 11.84 18.68
CA MET A 292 5.84 11.34 19.85
C MET A 292 4.97 11.38 21.12
N ASP A 293 4.15 12.42 21.31
CA ASP A 293 3.19 12.50 22.42
C ASP A 293 2.19 11.33 22.40
N MET A 294 1.69 10.97 21.21
CA MET A 294 0.86 9.78 21.03
C MET A 294 1.62 8.50 21.40
N LEU A 295 2.90 8.39 20.99
CA LEU A 295 3.71 7.21 21.30
C LEU A 295 3.99 7.09 22.80
N VAL A 296 4.26 8.21 23.49
CA VAL A 296 4.46 8.25 24.95
C VAL A 296 3.22 7.77 25.70
N ALA A 297 2.01 7.97 25.16
CA ALA A 297 0.80 7.42 25.77
C ALA A 297 0.80 5.88 25.88
N TYR A 298 1.69 5.17 25.18
CA TYR A 298 1.87 3.72 25.33
C TYR A 298 2.85 3.32 26.45
N GLU A 299 3.39 4.27 27.22
CA GLU A 299 4.35 4.03 28.29
C GLU A 299 3.80 3.07 29.35
N SER A 300 2.49 3.14 29.56
CA SER A 300 1.69 2.40 30.52
C SER A 300 0.78 1.37 29.84
N LEU A 301 1.15 0.90 28.63
CA LEU A 301 0.35 -0.02 27.82
C LEU A 301 -0.22 -1.24 28.59
N PHE A 302 0.57 -1.84 29.48
CA PHE A 302 0.17 -3.01 30.27
C PHE A 302 -0.34 -2.67 31.69
N LEU A 303 -0.35 -1.39 32.06
CA LEU A 303 -0.68 -0.90 33.38
C LEU A 303 -1.97 -0.06 33.40
N GLU A 304 -2.52 0.25 32.23
CA GLU A 304 -3.72 1.07 32.09
C GLU A 304 -4.97 0.24 31.89
N LYS A 305 -6.08 0.73 32.45
CA LYS A 305 -7.42 0.23 32.17
C LYS A 305 -7.99 0.96 30.94
N CYS A 306 -8.72 0.24 30.11
CA CYS A 306 -9.53 0.86 29.06
C CYS A 306 -10.50 1.89 29.66
N SER A 307 -10.54 3.12 29.12
CA SER A 307 -11.41 4.18 29.66
C SER A 307 -12.91 3.88 29.52
N LEU A 308 -13.28 3.03 28.56
CA LEU A 308 -14.68 2.63 28.35
C LEU A 308 -15.10 1.44 29.22
N CYS A 309 -14.41 0.30 29.13
CA CYS A 309 -14.83 -0.92 29.85
C CYS A 309 -14.14 -1.12 31.21
N GLN A 310 -13.21 -0.24 31.60
CA GLN A 310 -12.51 -0.24 32.88
C GLN A 310 -11.72 -1.53 33.20
N ARG A 311 -11.36 -2.30 32.16
CA ARG A 311 -10.55 -3.53 32.26
C ARG A 311 -9.14 -3.31 31.71
N PHE A 312 -8.16 -4.01 32.27
CA PHE A 312 -6.77 -4.02 31.78
C PHE A 312 -6.59 -4.82 30.50
N LEU A 313 -7.36 -5.89 30.35
CA LEU A 313 -7.32 -6.79 29.19
C LEU A 313 -8.72 -6.91 28.60
N SER A 314 -8.80 -7.03 27.28
CA SER A 314 -10.04 -7.31 26.58
C SER A 314 -10.57 -8.70 26.98
N ALA A 315 -11.90 -8.81 27.06
CA ALA A 315 -12.55 -10.12 27.26
C ALA A 315 -12.26 -11.06 26.07
N GLU A 316 -12.16 -10.48 24.88
CA GLU A 316 -11.83 -11.16 23.65
C GLU A 316 -10.32 -11.02 23.39
N GLY A 317 -9.55 -12.03 23.78
CA GLY A 317 -8.15 -12.17 23.36
C GLY A 317 -7.08 -11.57 24.27
N TYR A 318 -7.38 -11.22 25.53
CA TYR A 318 -6.38 -10.80 26.52
C TYR A 318 -5.46 -9.67 26.03
N LEU A 319 -5.99 -8.76 25.22
CA LEU A 319 -5.23 -7.64 24.67
C LEU A 319 -5.32 -6.44 25.61
N PRO A 320 -4.20 -5.75 25.91
CA PRO A 320 -4.25 -4.48 26.60
C PRO A 320 -5.00 -3.43 25.75
N PRO A 321 -5.39 -2.30 26.34
CA PRO A 321 -5.95 -1.18 25.58
C PRO A 321 -4.88 -0.60 24.65
N VAL A 322 -4.81 -1.12 23.42
CA VAL A 322 -3.84 -0.74 22.37
C VAL A 322 -4.29 0.46 21.52
N ALA A 323 -5.55 0.88 21.62
CA ALA A 323 -5.99 2.09 20.94
C ALA A 323 -5.69 3.31 21.82
N ARG A 324 -5.36 4.43 21.17
CA ARG A 324 -5.22 5.74 21.81
C ARG A 324 -6.19 6.70 21.13
N VAL A 325 -7.16 7.17 21.90
CA VAL A 325 -8.17 8.14 21.44
C VAL A 325 -7.85 9.46 22.10
N ARG A 326 -7.69 10.52 21.30
CA ARG A 326 -7.42 11.85 21.83
C ARG A 326 -8.73 12.47 22.31
N ARG A 327 -8.72 12.99 23.53
CA ARG A 327 -9.80 13.79 24.11
C ARG A 327 -9.72 15.24 23.68
N GLU A 328 -10.79 15.98 23.93
CA GLU A 328 -10.88 17.43 23.71
C GLU A 328 -9.89 18.23 24.57
N ASP A 329 -9.54 17.74 25.77
CA ASP A 329 -8.50 18.32 26.64
C ASP A 329 -7.07 18.09 26.12
N GLY A 330 -6.93 17.35 25.02
CA GLY A 330 -5.67 17.01 24.39
C GLY A 330 -5.00 15.75 24.92
N ALA A 331 -5.52 15.12 25.98
CA ALA A 331 -4.96 13.89 26.54
C ALA A 331 -5.30 12.66 25.68
N TRP A 332 -4.42 11.66 25.70
CA TRP A 332 -4.63 10.38 25.04
C TRP A 332 -5.23 9.38 26.02
N GLU A 333 -6.41 8.85 25.71
CA GLU A 333 -7.05 7.81 26.51
C GLU A 333 -6.78 6.41 25.96
N PRO A 334 -6.44 5.45 26.84
CA PRO A 334 -6.28 4.07 26.47
C PRO A 334 -7.65 3.40 26.25
N GLN A 335 -7.85 2.78 25.09
CA GLN A 335 -9.06 1.98 24.81
C GLN A 335 -8.71 0.64 24.18
N HIS A 336 -9.55 -0.38 24.38
CA HIS A 336 -9.45 -1.60 23.61
C HIS A 336 -9.88 -1.35 22.16
N ALA A 337 -9.28 -2.08 21.21
CA ALA A 337 -9.62 -1.96 19.79
C ALA A 337 -11.12 -2.17 19.51
N THR A 338 -11.77 -3.06 20.26
CA THR A 338 -13.22 -3.35 20.16
C THR A 338 -14.08 -2.27 20.81
N CYS A 339 -13.58 -1.55 21.82
CA CYS A 339 -14.34 -0.50 22.47
C CYS A 339 -14.42 0.79 21.63
N VAL A 340 -13.46 1.03 20.73
CA VAL A 340 -13.48 2.20 19.83
C VAL A 340 -14.52 2.06 18.71
N GLN A 341 -14.96 0.83 18.40
CA GLN A 341 -15.87 0.56 17.29
C GLN A 341 -17.36 0.65 17.67
N ASN A 342 -17.67 0.72 18.96
CA ASN A 342 -19.03 0.72 19.52
C ASN A 342 -19.43 2.12 19.97
#